data_AF-X0WI43-F1
#
_entry.id   AF-X0WI43-F1
#
_cell.length_a   1.000
_cell.length_b   1.000
_cell.length_c   1.000
_cell.angle_alpha   90.00
_cell.angle_beta   90.00
_cell.angle_gamma   90.00
#
_symmetry.space_group_name_H-M   'P 1'
#
loop_
_entity.id
_entity.type
_entity.pdbx_description
1 polymer ?
#
loop_
_entity_poly.entity_id
_entity_poly.type
_entity_poly.pdbx_seq_one_letter_code
_entity_poly.pdbx_strand_id
1 'polypeptide(L)'
;EADDIIATICKECHDCPIMIVSSDKDFQQLQVYRGVTQWSPTKKVLLKCKDPVSFLKEHTLRGDTSDGVPNFLSADDCFVTDGKRQKPISTKKLETWMKHDPEDFCNDIQLSYLDRNRRMVDFAYIPKDIQDQVMERFLAEIDREADRGKIFPYMVRHRLTHLLSCIQEF
;
A
#
# COMPACT_ATOMS: atom_id res chain seq x y z
N GLU A 1 -2.69 -8.56 -3.43
CA GLU A 1 -3.31 -7.38 -4.07
C GLU A 1 -2.28 -6.63 -4.91
N ALA A 2 -2.66 -5.55 -5.59
CA ALA A 2 -1.69 -4.73 -6.34
C ALA A 2 -0.61 -4.15 -5.41
N ASP A 3 -0.99 -3.85 -4.17
CA ASP A 3 -0.13 -3.21 -3.19
C ASP A 3 0.99 -4.14 -2.73
N ASP A 4 0.69 -5.43 -2.53
CA ASP A 4 1.71 -6.46 -2.25
C ASP A 4 2.77 -6.55 -3.35
N ILE A 5 2.34 -6.48 -4.62
CA ILE A 5 3.22 -6.56 -5.78
C ILE A 5 4.14 -5.34 -5.81
N ILE A 6 3.56 -4.15 -5.70
CA ILE A 6 4.30 -2.88 -5.73
C ILE A 6 5.27 -2.81 -4.55
N ALA A 7 4.82 -3.15 -3.34
CA ALA A 7 5.63 -3.13 -2.15
C ALA A 7 6.81 -4.11 -2.22
N THR A 8 6.56 -5.34 -2.70
CA THR A 8 7.61 -6.35 -2.88
C THR A 8 8.64 -5.90 -3.92
N ILE A 9 8.20 -5.42 -5.09
CA ILE A 9 9.11 -4.94 -6.13
C ILE A 9 9.91 -3.73 -5.64
N CYS A 10 9.28 -2.78 -4.95
CA CYS A 10 9.98 -1.63 -4.39
C CYS A 10 11.04 -2.04 -3.37
N LYS A 11 10.75 -3.05 -2.53
CA LYS A 11 11.69 -3.57 -1.55
C LYS A 11 12.89 -4.28 -2.19
N GLU A 12 12.67 -5.10 -3.21
CA GLU A 12 13.74 -5.91 -3.81
C GLU A 12 14.52 -5.15 -4.89
N CYS A 13 13.93 -4.14 -5.53
CA CYS A 13 14.51 -3.41 -6.66
C CYS A 13 14.85 -1.94 -6.35
N HIS A 14 14.89 -1.51 -5.07
CA HIS A 14 15.09 -0.10 -4.72
C HIS A 14 16.42 0.51 -5.15
N ASP A 15 17.38 -0.30 -5.62
CA ASP A 15 18.66 0.16 -6.14
C ASP A 15 18.50 0.92 -7.47
N CYS A 16 17.40 0.69 -8.20
CA CYS A 16 17.03 1.49 -9.36
C CYS A 16 15.99 2.57 -8.98
N PRO A 17 15.92 3.68 -9.72
CA PRO A 17 14.87 4.67 -9.53
C PRO A 17 13.49 4.07 -9.86
N ILE A 18 12.59 4.08 -8.89
CA ILE A 18 11.21 3.58 -9.02
C ILE A 18 10.23 4.76 -8.90
N MET A 19 9.28 4.84 -9.83
CA MET A 19 8.17 5.79 -9.80
C MET A 19 6.86 5.04 -9.61
N ILE A 20 6.26 5.16 -8.44
CA ILE A 20 4.91 4.68 -8.15
C ILE A 20 3.91 5.68 -8.72
N VAL A 21 3.09 5.24 -9.66
CA VAL A 21 2.00 6.04 -10.26
C VAL A 21 0.70 5.67 -9.56
N SER A 22 0.46 6.27 -8.40
CA SER A 22 -0.76 6.03 -7.61
C SER A 22 -1.13 7.23 -6.75
N SER A 23 -2.43 7.45 -6.55
CA SER A 23 -2.94 8.45 -5.61
C SER A 23 -3.11 7.91 -4.19
N ASP A 24 -2.87 6.62 -4.00
CA ASP A 24 -2.98 5.97 -2.70
C ASP A 24 -1.93 6.51 -1.73
N LYS A 25 -2.33 6.82 -0.50
CA LYS A 25 -1.41 7.35 0.49
C LYS A 25 -0.54 6.28 1.12
N ASP A 26 -0.91 5.01 1.02
CA ASP A 26 -0.27 3.96 1.82
C ASP A 26 1.10 3.60 1.27
N PHE A 27 1.32 3.79 -0.03
CA PHE A 27 2.65 3.72 -0.67
C PHE A 27 3.66 4.74 -0.15
N GLN A 28 3.24 5.76 0.61
CA GLN A 28 4.17 6.67 1.25
C GLN A 28 5.09 5.95 2.27
N GLN A 29 4.68 4.80 2.80
CA GLN A 29 5.54 3.99 3.67
C GLN A 29 6.78 3.45 2.92
N LEU A 30 6.67 3.23 1.61
CA LEU A 30 7.77 2.76 0.75
C LEU A 30 8.81 3.85 0.44
N GLN A 31 8.54 5.12 0.76
CA GLN A 31 9.51 6.21 0.61
C GLN A 31 10.64 6.16 1.66
N VAL A 32 10.66 5.13 2.52
CA VAL A 32 11.85 4.74 3.29
C VAL A 32 13.02 4.35 2.37
N TYR A 33 12.71 3.82 1.18
CA TYR A 33 13.70 3.48 0.16
C TYR A 33 14.04 4.73 -0.67
N ARG A 34 15.32 5.11 -0.69
CA ARG A 34 15.80 6.34 -1.34
C ARG A 34 15.45 6.42 -2.85
N GLY A 35 15.38 5.28 -3.53
CA GLY A 35 15.06 5.19 -4.96
C GLY A 35 13.58 5.32 -5.30
N VAL A 36 12.68 5.31 -4.31
CA VAL A 36 11.23 5.25 -4.52
C VAL A 36 10.61 6.64 -4.48
N THR A 37 9.91 7.01 -5.54
CA THR A 37 9.15 8.25 -5.66
C THR A 37 7.70 7.94 -6.01
N GLN A 38 6.78 8.86 -5.71
CA GLN A 38 5.36 8.65 -5.98
C GLN A 38 4.73 9.87 -6.64
N TRP A 39 3.98 9.64 -7.71
CA TRP A 39 3.17 10.65 -8.39
C TRP A 39 1.68 10.29 -8.30
N SER A 40 0.86 11.27 -7.93
CA SER A 40 -0.60 11.12 -7.88
C SER A 40 -1.22 11.58 -9.20
N PRO A 41 -1.86 10.68 -9.98
CA PRO A 41 -2.56 11.07 -11.20
C PRO A 41 -3.75 11.99 -10.98
N THR A 42 -4.46 11.79 -9.87
CA THR A 42 -5.66 12.58 -9.54
C THR A 42 -5.29 14.01 -9.14
N LYS A 43 -4.25 14.18 -8.33
CA LYS A 43 -3.80 15.50 -7.84
C LYS A 43 -2.77 16.15 -8.75
N LYS A 44 -2.16 15.40 -9.67
CA LYS A 44 -1.08 15.83 -10.58
C LYS A 44 0.14 16.38 -9.84
N VAL A 45 0.49 15.79 -8.69
CA VAL A 45 1.62 16.21 -7.85
C VAL A 45 2.46 15.01 -7.41
N LEU A 46 3.74 15.26 -7.16
CA LEU A 46 4.60 14.31 -6.45
C LEU A 46 4.21 14.27 -4.97
N LEU A 47 3.88 13.09 -4.48
CA LEU A 47 3.60 12.85 -3.07
C LEU A 47 4.92 12.63 -2.35
N LYS A 48 5.20 13.43 -1.32
CA LYS A 48 6.40 13.32 -0.48
C LYS A 48 5.99 13.06 0.96
N CYS A 49 6.50 11.97 1.51
CA CYS A 49 6.37 11.65 2.92
C CYS A 49 7.60 12.17 3.66
N LYS A 50 7.40 13.07 4.63
CA LYS A 50 8.51 13.61 5.43
C LYS A 50 9.06 12.57 6.41
N ASP A 51 8.17 11.75 6.95
CA ASP A 51 8.49 10.74 7.95
C ASP A 51 7.60 9.50 7.73
N PRO A 52 8.05 8.54 6.92
CA PRO A 52 7.33 7.30 6.65
C PRO A 52 7.07 6.47 7.92
N VAL A 53 7.96 6.53 8.91
CA VAL A 53 7.85 5.76 10.15
C VAL A 53 6.71 6.31 11.00
N SER A 54 6.66 7.63 11.18
CA SER A 54 5.53 8.26 11.89
C SER A 54 4.21 8.09 11.14
N PHE A 55 4.23 8.17 9.80
CA PHE A 55 3.04 7.91 8.99
C PHE A 55 2.50 6.50 9.24
N LEU A 56 3.36 5.48 9.18
CA LEU A 56 2.99 4.09 9.40
C LEU A 56 2.50 3.84 10.85
N LYS A 57 3.17 4.42 11.86
CA LYS A 57 2.74 4.31 13.26
C LYS A 57 1.36 4.92 13.48
N GLU A 58 1.10 6.09 12.91
CA GLU A 58 -0.24 6.70 12.97
C GLU A 58 -1.28 5.82 12.29
N HIS A 59 -0.97 5.30 11.10
CA HIS A 59 -1.89 4.45 10.33
C HIS A 59 -2.21 3.15 11.09
N THR A 60 -1.20 2.53 11.70
CA THR A 60 -1.36 1.33 12.53
C THR A 60 -2.26 1.60 13.74
N LEU A 61 -2.13 2.77 14.39
CA LEU A 61 -2.98 3.14 15.53
C LEU A 61 -4.42 3.43 15.08
N ARG A 62 -4.60 4.23 14.02
CA ARG A 62 -5.93 4.57 13.51
C ARG A 62 -6.65 3.39 12.84
N GLY A 63 -5.90 2.38 12.42
CA GLY A 63 -6.41 1.37 11.49
C GLY A 63 -6.69 1.98 10.12
N ASP A 64 -7.06 1.13 9.17
CA ASP A 64 -7.58 1.56 7.88
C ASP A 64 -9.02 1.10 7.67
N THR A 65 -9.94 2.06 7.60
CA THR A 65 -11.36 1.75 7.46
C THR A 65 -11.74 1.39 6.02
N SER A 66 -10.99 1.84 5.01
CA SER A 66 -11.20 1.42 3.62
C SER A 66 -10.99 -0.08 3.47
N ASP A 67 -9.94 -0.60 4.12
CA ASP A 67 -9.54 -2.01 4.07
C ASP A 67 -10.14 -2.83 5.22
N GLY A 68 -11.11 -2.28 5.94
CA GLY A 68 -11.84 -3.00 6.99
C GLY A 68 -10.99 -3.32 8.23
N VAL A 69 -9.89 -2.60 8.45
CA VAL A 69 -9.00 -2.68 9.62
C VAL A 69 -9.43 -1.67 10.68
N PRO A 70 -9.93 -2.10 11.86
CA PRO A 70 -10.32 -1.19 12.92
C PRO A 70 -9.13 -0.47 13.56
N ASN A 71 -9.40 0.60 14.30
CA ASN A 71 -8.38 1.17 15.18
C ASN A 71 -7.97 0.23 16.32
N PHE A 72 -6.81 0.49 16.93
CA PHE A 72 -6.25 -0.36 18.00
C PHE A 72 -7.08 -0.40 19.30
N LEU A 73 -8.12 0.43 19.43
CA LEU A 73 -9.05 0.43 20.58
C LEU A 73 -10.30 -0.45 20.35
N SER A 74 -10.46 -0.95 19.12
CA SER A 74 -11.69 -1.57 18.63
C SER A 74 -11.46 -3.00 18.14
N ALA A 75 -12.39 -3.87 18.47
CA ALA A 75 -12.37 -5.28 18.06
C ALA A 75 -12.67 -5.44 16.55
N ASP A 76 -12.26 -6.58 16.00
CA ASP A 76 -12.33 -6.94 14.57
C ASP A 76 -13.75 -6.86 14.00
N ASP A 77 -14.73 -7.30 14.79
CA ASP A 77 -16.15 -7.37 14.44
C ASP A 77 -16.88 -6.01 14.51
N CYS A 78 -16.18 -4.90 14.79
CA CYS A 78 -16.79 -3.59 15.02
C CYS A 78 -17.46 -2.98 13.79
N PHE A 79 -17.13 -3.46 12.59
CA PHE A 79 -17.76 -3.03 11.34
C PHE A 79 -18.94 -3.90 10.93
N VAL A 80 -19.00 -5.14 11.42
CA VAL A 80 -19.97 -6.16 10.98
C VAL A 80 -21.11 -6.32 11.98
N THR A 81 -20.85 -6.10 13.27
CA THR A 81 -21.84 -6.28 14.33
C THR A 81 -22.75 -5.06 14.44
N ASP A 82 -24.06 -5.27 14.24
CA ASP A 82 -25.07 -4.24 14.37
C ASP A 82 -25.02 -3.55 15.75
N GLY A 83 -24.96 -2.22 15.74
CA GLY A 83 -24.89 -1.39 16.94
C GLY A 83 -23.48 -1.25 17.54
N LYS A 84 -22.49 -2.04 17.09
CA LYS A 84 -21.09 -1.86 17.47
C LYS A 84 -20.48 -0.75 16.62
N ARG A 85 -19.69 0.12 17.25
CA ARG A 85 -18.95 1.18 16.56
C ARG A 85 -17.51 1.20 17.04
N GLN A 86 -16.62 1.66 16.18
CA GLN A 86 -15.26 1.95 16.59
C GLN A 86 -15.23 2.98 17.72
N LYS A 87 -14.31 2.78 18.67
CA LYS A 87 -14.04 3.78 19.71
C LYS A 87 -13.31 4.96 19.08
N PRO A 88 -13.78 6.21 19.27
CA PRO A 88 -13.13 7.37 18.67
C PRO A 88 -11.75 7.61 19.27
N ILE A 89 -10.78 7.94 18.41
CA ILE A 89 -9.45 8.41 18.81
C ILE A 89 -9.41 9.93 18.69
N SER A 90 -9.14 10.62 19.81
CA SER A 90 -8.92 12.07 19.78
C SER A 90 -7.50 12.39 19.34
N THR A 91 -7.34 13.49 18.60
CA THR A 91 -6.04 13.95 18.09
C THR A 91 -5.01 14.12 19.21
N LYS A 92 -5.41 14.69 20.36
CA LYS A 92 -4.52 14.88 21.53
C LYS A 92 -3.97 13.56 22.08
N LYS A 93 -4.80 12.52 22.15
CA LYS A 93 -4.37 11.20 22.63
C LYS A 93 -3.41 10.56 21.65
N LEU A 94 -3.73 10.64 20.35
CA LEU A 94 -2.87 10.15 19.29
C LEU A 94 -1.48 10.81 19.32
N GLU A 95 -1.41 12.15 19.40
CA GLU A 95 -0.15 12.89 19.52
C GLU A 95 0.70 12.45 20.73
N THR A 96 0.05 12.02 21.80
CA THR A 96 0.72 11.48 22.98
C THR A 96 1.25 10.08 22.70
N TRP A 97 0.40 9.17 22.21
CA TRP A 97 0.78 7.79 21.89
C TRP A 97 1.86 7.68 20.81
N MET A 98 1.92 8.63 19.88
CA MET A 98 2.98 8.70 18.87
C MET A 98 4.39 8.84 19.50
N LYS A 99 4.49 9.42 20.70
CA LYS A 99 5.75 9.67 21.42
C LYS A 99 6.16 8.56 22.40
N HIS A 100 5.28 7.60 22.65
CA HIS A 100 5.48 6.51 23.60
C HIS A 100 5.51 5.16 22.89
N ASP A 101 6.05 4.16 23.57
CA ASP A 101 6.00 2.79 23.09
C ASP A 101 4.62 2.19 23.39
N PRO A 102 4.08 1.31 22.52
CA PRO A 102 2.76 0.69 22.73
C PRO A 102 2.57 0.07 24.11
N GLU A 103 3.61 -0.53 24.66
CA GLU A 103 3.64 -1.19 25.97
C GLU A 103 3.35 -0.22 27.12
N ASP A 104 3.60 1.08 26.94
CA ASP A 104 3.37 2.11 27.97
C ASP A 104 1.87 2.48 28.10
N PHE A 105 1.07 2.26 27.06
CA PHE A 105 -0.32 2.75 27.01
C PHE A 105 -1.38 1.72 26.58
N CYS A 106 -0.95 0.57 26.07
CA CYS A 106 -1.83 -0.53 25.70
C CYS A 106 -1.88 -1.60 26.81
N ASN A 107 -3.07 -2.19 27.00
CA ASN A 107 -3.21 -3.48 27.65
C ASN A 107 -3.02 -4.64 26.64
N ASP A 108 -3.00 -5.89 27.13
CA ASP A 108 -2.78 -7.09 26.30
C ASP A 108 -3.73 -7.18 25.09
N ILE A 109 -5.00 -6.81 25.27
CA ILE A 109 -6.00 -6.81 24.21
C ILE A 109 -5.66 -5.75 23.15
N GLN A 110 -5.31 -4.54 23.57
CA GLN A 110 -4.93 -3.45 22.68
C GLN A 110 -3.61 -3.74 21.95
N LEU A 111 -2.65 -4.40 22.61
CA LEU A 111 -1.43 -4.87 21.99
C LEU A 111 -1.74 -5.91 20.90
N SER A 112 -2.66 -6.84 21.17
CA SER A 112 -3.12 -7.80 20.15
C SER A 112 -3.79 -7.12 18.95
N TYR A 113 -4.61 -6.09 19.17
CA TYR A 113 -5.23 -5.33 18.07
C TYR A 113 -4.21 -4.50 17.29
N LEU A 114 -3.19 -3.98 17.98
CA LEU A 114 -2.11 -3.25 17.33
C LEU A 114 -1.26 -4.20 16.47
N ASP A 115 -0.95 -5.40 16.96
CA ASP A 115 -0.24 -6.43 16.19
C ASP A 115 -1.03 -6.87 14.95
N ARG A 116 -2.35 -7.06 15.09
CA ARG A 116 -3.26 -7.24 13.95
C ARG A 116 -3.09 -6.12 12.93
N ASN A 117 -3.19 -4.86 13.36
CA ASN A 117 -3.08 -3.71 12.47
C ASN A 117 -1.73 -3.65 11.77
N ARG A 118 -0.63 -3.95 12.48
CA ARG A 118 0.71 -4.01 11.88
C ARG A 118 0.73 -5.01 10.73
N ARG A 119 0.25 -6.24 10.96
CA ARG A 119 0.23 -7.28 9.93
C ARG A 119 -0.62 -6.94 8.70
N MET A 120 -1.65 -6.11 8.88
CA MET A 120 -2.56 -5.74 7.80
C MET A 120 -2.12 -4.48 7.03
N VAL A 121 -1.40 -3.55 7.67
CA VAL A 121 -1.09 -2.23 7.11
C VAL A 121 0.38 -2.08 6.72
N ASP A 122 1.29 -2.73 7.45
CA ASP A 122 2.73 -2.60 7.25
C ASP A 122 3.22 -3.59 6.20
N PHE A 123 3.72 -3.06 5.08
CA PHE A 123 4.25 -3.87 3.98
C PHE A 123 5.46 -4.72 4.38
N ALA A 124 6.12 -4.44 5.51
CA ALA A 124 7.17 -5.31 6.04
C ALA A 124 6.63 -6.69 6.47
N TYR A 125 5.32 -6.80 6.75
CA TYR A 125 4.66 -8.04 7.19
C TYR A 125 4.03 -8.85 6.06
N ILE A 126 4.20 -8.45 4.80
CA ILE A 126 3.78 -9.27 3.65
C ILE A 126 4.44 -10.66 3.79
N PRO A 127 3.68 -11.77 3.71
CA PRO A 127 4.24 -13.11 3.86
C PRO A 127 5.35 -13.42 2.83
N LYS A 128 6.39 -14.14 3.25
CA LYS A 128 7.57 -14.40 2.41
C LYS A 128 7.23 -15.23 1.17
N ASP A 129 6.33 -16.19 1.29
CA ASP A 129 5.81 -16.99 0.18
C ASP A 129 5.10 -16.14 -0.88
N ILE A 130 4.43 -15.06 -0.48
CA ILE A 130 3.82 -14.10 -1.40
C ILE A 130 4.90 -13.25 -2.08
N GLN A 131 5.87 -12.75 -1.32
CA GLN A 131 7.01 -12.00 -1.88
C GLN A 131 7.77 -12.83 -2.94
N ASP A 132 8.02 -14.10 -2.64
CA ASP A 132 8.75 -15.01 -3.53
C ASP A 132 7.95 -15.28 -4.82
N GLN A 133 6.63 -15.52 -4.72
CA GLN A 133 5.77 -15.67 -5.88
C GLN A 133 5.71 -14.41 -6.76
N VAL A 134 5.71 -13.23 -6.15
CA VAL A 134 5.76 -11.96 -6.88
C VAL A 134 7.06 -11.85 -7.65
N MET A 135 8.20 -12.08 -7.00
CA MET A 135 9.51 -11.94 -7.64
C MET A 135 9.75 -12.99 -8.72
N GLU A 136 9.32 -14.24 -8.50
CA GLU A 136 9.39 -15.29 -9.50
C GLU A 136 8.67 -14.88 -10.80
N ARG A 137 7.42 -14.40 -10.67
CA ARG A 137 6.64 -13.95 -11.83
C ARG A 137 7.22 -12.69 -12.47
N PHE A 138 7.65 -11.73 -11.65
CA PHE A 138 8.20 -10.47 -12.14
C PHE A 138 9.46 -10.70 -12.98
N LEU A 139 10.40 -11.51 -12.48
CA LEU A 139 11.62 -11.86 -13.20
C LEU A 139 11.32 -12.65 -14.47
N ALA A 140 10.40 -13.62 -14.41
CA ALA A 140 10.00 -14.41 -15.58
C ALA A 140 9.38 -13.56 -16.70
N GLU A 141 8.66 -12.48 -16.37
CA GLU A 141 8.06 -11.58 -17.36
C GLU A 141 9.05 -10.53 -17.88
N ILE A 142 10.06 -10.11 -17.10
CA ILE A 142 11.11 -9.19 -17.58
C ILE A 142 11.94 -9.82 -18.71
N ASP A 143 12.24 -11.11 -18.60
CA ASP A 143 13.04 -11.83 -19.59
C ASP A 143 12.25 -12.18 -20.87
N ARG A 144 10.93 -11.93 -20.88
CA ARG A 144 10.09 -12.22 -22.03
C ARG A 144 10.13 -11.08 -23.04
N GLU A 145 10.52 -11.39 -24.27
CA GLU A 145 10.44 -10.44 -25.38
C GLU A 145 8.97 -10.07 -25.67
N ALA A 146 8.63 -8.80 -25.48
CA ALA A 146 7.27 -8.32 -25.69
C ALA A 146 6.94 -8.28 -27.19
N ASP A 147 6.02 -9.15 -27.61
CA ASP A 147 5.50 -9.15 -28.97
C ASP A 147 4.53 -7.97 -29.19
N ARG A 148 5.10 -6.79 -29.47
CA ARG A 148 4.35 -5.56 -29.79
C ARG A 148 3.45 -5.72 -31.02
N GLY A 149 3.71 -6.73 -31.87
CA GLY A 149 2.89 -7.05 -33.04
C GLY A 149 1.45 -7.45 -32.69
N LYS A 150 1.19 -7.85 -31.44
CA LYS A 150 -0.15 -8.22 -30.95
C LYS A 150 -1.03 -7.04 -30.57
N ILE A 151 -0.47 -5.84 -30.37
CA ILE A 151 -1.22 -4.65 -29.94
C ILE A 151 -2.23 -4.23 -31.03
N PHE A 152 -1.79 -4.17 -32.29
CA PHE A 152 -2.66 -3.77 -33.40
C PHE A 152 -3.83 -4.76 -33.63
N PRO A 153 -3.59 -6.08 -33.78
CA PRO A 153 -4.67 -7.05 -33.87
C PRO A 153 -5.67 -6.99 -32.71
N TYR A 154 -5.19 -6.76 -31.48
CA TYR A 154 -6.05 -6.59 -30.31
C TYR A 154 -6.96 -5.36 -30.45
N MET A 155 -6.41 -4.19 -30.75
CA MET A 155 -7.19 -2.96 -30.89
C MET A 155 -8.22 -3.04 -32.03
N VAL A 156 -7.86 -3.64 -33.17
CA VAL A 156 -8.79 -3.87 -34.30
C VAL A 156 -9.92 -4.81 -33.89
N ARG A 157 -9.60 -5.96 -33.27
CA ARG A 157 -10.58 -6.95 -32.82
C ARG A 157 -11.61 -6.32 -31.86
N HIS A 158 -11.16 -5.43 -30.99
CA HIS A 158 -12.01 -4.74 -30.01
C HIS A 158 -12.59 -3.41 -30.52
N ARG A 159 -12.43 -3.09 -31.81
CA ARG A 159 -12.96 -1.88 -32.45
C ARG A 159 -12.53 -0.58 -31.75
N LEU A 160 -11.31 -0.54 -31.22
CA LEU A 160 -10.73 0.61 -30.51
C LEU A 160 -10.14 1.63 -31.50
N THR A 161 -10.98 2.13 -32.41
CA THR A 161 -10.58 2.97 -33.56
C THR A 161 -9.83 4.24 -33.17
N HIS A 162 -10.19 4.86 -32.04
CA HIS A 162 -9.50 6.06 -31.54
C HIS A 162 -8.10 5.76 -30.97
N LEU A 163 -7.89 4.57 -30.39
CA LEU A 163 -6.56 4.19 -29.87
C LEU A 163 -5.63 3.77 -31.00
N LEU A 164 -6.16 3.27 -32.13
CA LEU A 164 -5.35 2.97 -33.32
C LEU A 164 -4.60 4.19 -33.87
N SER A 165 -5.16 5.39 -33.76
CA SER A 165 -4.48 6.63 -34.20
C SER A 165 -3.30 7.05 -33.32
N CYS A 166 -3.21 6.53 -32.09
CA CYS A 166 -2.11 6.76 -31.16
C CYS A 166 -1.42 5.46 -30.73
N ILE A 167 -1.44 4.43 -31.57
CA ILE A 167 -0.89 3.10 -31.23
C ILE A 167 0.59 3.14 -30.85
N GLN A 168 1.36 4.09 -31.38
CA GLN A 168 2.77 4.30 -31.06
C GLN A 168 3.03 4.76 -29.62
N GLU A 169 1.99 5.20 -28.88
CA GLU A 169 2.11 5.64 -27.47
C GLU A 169 2.04 4.46 -26.47
N PHE A 170 1.75 3.25 -26.95
CA PHE A 170 1.69 2.00 -26.18
C PHE A 170 2.86 1.10 -26.56
#